data_AF-A0A4U8T555-F1
#
_entry.id   AF-A0A4U8T555-F1
#
_cell.length_a   1.000
_cell.length_b   1.000
_cell.length_c   1.000
_cell.angle_alpha   90.00
_cell.angle_beta   90.00
_cell.angle_gamma   90.00
#
_symmetry.space_group_name_H-M   'P 1'
#
loop_
_entity.id
_entity.type
_entity.pdbx_description
1 polymer ?
#
loop_
_entity_poly.entity_id
_entity_poly.type
_entity_poly.pdbx_seq_one_letter_code
_entity_poly.pdbx_strand_id
1 'polypeptide(L)'
;MSEIHRNTESHNNAVSNNTANNNNTESKKLDSKTQENRKLDSNGDEIVWEMKKENSFATKSLRFWFYASRFLLISFLISLMFYPTNVKQLFVIIFFLFVIFLVAKGIPVSINFKSLYLTNEKLVIKRYLNKDIILPLGSFCVYEQNYYIAGQLILDDKIIFLDFMGNYEYYVFQFECKDYVCDELNNILKPYIINYFLSLKQEDYLKIKNLSGKYAITKISYFKEIDKLREEKRNND
;
A
#
# COMPACT_ATOMS: atom_id res chain seq x y z
N MET A 1 7.08 70.19 -46.77
CA MET A 1 7.08 70.85 -45.46
C MET A 1 8.02 70.06 -44.58
N SER A 2 9.30 70.45 -44.49
CA SER A 2 9.84 71.36 -43.45
C SER A 2 9.62 70.73 -42.07
N GLU A 3 10.61 70.40 -41.25
CA GLU A 3 11.80 71.16 -40.92
C GLU A 3 12.79 70.31 -40.11
N ILE A 4 14.05 70.75 -40.06
CA ILE A 4 15.23 70.16 -39.42
C ILE A 4 15.44 70.80 -38.03
N HIS A 5 15.89 70.03 -37.02
CA HIS A 5 16.81 70.45 -35.93
C HIS A 5 17.26 69.18 -35.16
N ARG A 6 18.51 68.68 -35.15
CA ARG A 6 19.86 69.15 -34.77
C ARG A 6 20.14 69.12 -33.24
N ASN A 7 20.94 68.12 -32.84
CA ASN A 7 21.94 67.95 -31.76
C ASN A 7 21.78 68.58 -30.37
N THR A 8 22.05 67.77 -29.33
CA THR A 8 23.15 68.04 -28.37
C THR A 8 23.63 66.77 -27.65
N GLU A 9 24.95 66.59 -27.56
CA GLU A 9 25.65 65.62 -26.71
C GLU A 9 25.65 66.05 -25.23
N SER A 10 25.75 65.10 -24.31
CA SER A 10 26.52 65.26 -23.07
C SER A 10 26.86 63.89 -22.49
N HIS A 11 28.16 63.60 -22.44
CA HIS A 11 28.76 62.60 -21.55
C HIS A 11 28.36 62.85 -20.10
N ASN A 12 28.24 61.78 -19.30
CA ASN A 12 28.92 61.70 -17.99
C ASN A 12 28.99 60.25 -17.51
N ASN A 13 30.22 59.82 -17.23
CA ASN A 13 30.57 58.57 -16.58
C ASN A 13 30.13 58.60 -15.12
N ALA A 14 29.52 57.52 -14.64
CA ALA A 14 29.49 57.17 -13.22
C ALA A 14 29.66 55.65 -13.10
N VAL A 15 30.91 55.22 -12.90
CA VAL A 15 31.23 53.91 -12.33
C VAL A 15 30.84 53.97 -10.86
N SER A 16 29.88 53.14 -10.44
CA SER A 16 29.66 52.79 -9.04
C SER A 16 29.53 51.28 -8.94
N ASN A 17 30.59 50.65 -8.43
CA ASN A 17 30.56 49.28 -7.95
C ASN A 17 29.51 49.14 -6.86
N ASN A 18 28.62 48.17 -6.98
CA ASN A 18 27.98 47.53 -5.82
C ASN A 18 27.74 46.05 -6.14
N THR A 19 28.69 45.24 -5.69
CA THR A 19 28.54 43.81 -5.46
C THR A 19 27.54 43.62 -4.31
N ALA A 20 26.32 43.17 -4.59
CA ALA A 20 25.49 42.36 -3.68
C ALA A 20 24.12 42.04 -4.30
N ASN A 21 23.66 40.81 -4.04
CA ASN A 21 22.30 40.29 -4.23
C ASN A 21 21.86 39.90 -5.66
N ASN A 22 22.31 38.74 -6.12
CA ASN A 22 21.56 37.94 -7.11
C ASN A 22 21.24 36.50 -6.65
N ASN A 23 21.48 36.15 -5.39
CA ASN A 23 21.35 34.74 -4.93
C ASN A 23 19.99 34.39 -4.32
N ASN A 24 19.07 35.36 -4.12
CA ASN A 24 17.79 35.12 -3.43
C ASN A 24 16.59 34.86 -4.35
N THR A 25 16.74 35.03 -5.67
CA THR A 25 15.64 34.79 -6.60
C THR A 25 15.66 33.36 -7.11
N GLU A 26 16.84 32.74 -7.31
CA GLU A 26 16.93 31.34 -7.72
C GLU A 26 16.59 30.35 -6.60
N SER A 27 16.97 30.60 -5.35
CA SER A 27 16.58 29.69 -4.24
C SER A 27 15.07 29.67 -4.02
N LYS A 28 14.41 30.84 -4.06
CA LYS A 28 12.93 30.93 -3.99
C LYS A 28 12.23 30.29 -5.19
N LYS A 29 12.82 30.35 -6.39
CA LYS A 29 12.25 29.75 -7.61
C LYS A 29 12.50 28.24 -7.68
N LEU A 30 13.55 27.74 -7.02
CA LEU A 30 13.86 26.32 -6.87
C LEU A 30 12.98 25.67 -5.79
N ASP A 31 12.76 26.36 -4.68
CA ASP A 31 11.84 25.93 -3.61
C ASP A 31 10.38 25.97 -4.08
N SER A 32 9.96 26.98 -4.85
CA SER A 32 8.60 27.06 -5.38
C SER A 32 8.30 26.00 -6.45
N LYS A 33 9.28 25.67 -7.31
CA LYS A 33 9.13 24.57 -8.30
C LYS A 33 9.06 23.19 -7.65
N THR A 34 9.67 23.01 -6.48
CA THR A 34 9.65 21.75 -5.72
C THR A 34 8.36 21.59 -4.91
N GLN A 35 7.68 22.69 -4.58
CA GLN A 35 6.39 22.67 -3.88
C GLN A 35 5.19 22.33 -4.80
N GLU A 36 5.22 22.67 -6.09
CA GLU A 36 4.05 22.57 -6.99
C GLU A 36 3.61 21.14 -7.35
N ASN A 37 4.38 20.09 -7.03
CA ASN A 37 4.04 18.69 -7.36
C ASN A 37 3.93 17.76 -6.14
N ARG A 38 3.92 18.29 -4.91
CA ARG A 38 3.74 17.44 -3.72
C ARG A 38 2.27 17.10 -3.57
N LYS A 39 1.93 15.84 -3.80
CA LYS A 39 0.58 15.34 -3.56
C LYS A 39 0.40 15.19 -2.05
N LEU A 40 -0.49 15.97 -1.46
CA LEU A 40 -0.82 15.89 -0.05
C LEU A 40 -2.03 14.99 0.18
N ASP A 41 -2.06 14.32 1.32
CA ASP A 41 -3.26 13.63 1.78
C ASP A 41 -4.29 14.60 2.39
N SER A 42 -5.43 14.08 2.85
CA SER A 42 -6.49 14.91 3.44
C SER A 42 -6.08 15.62 4.73
N ASN A 43 -5.00 15.19 5.37
CA ASN A 43 -4.46 15.76 6.60
C ASN A 43 -3.28 16.70 6.32
N GLY A 44 -2.88 16.88 5.06
CA GLY A 44 -1.73 17.69 4.66
C GLY A 44 -0.40 16.95 4.67
N ASP A 45 -0.40 15.64 4.87
CA ASP A 45 0.83 14.83 4.86
C ASP A 45 1.29 14.55 3.42
N GLU A 46 2.59 14.66 3.17
CA GLU A 46 3.16 14.40 1.85
C GLU A 46 3.07 12.91 1.49
N ILE A 47 2.45 12.64 0.34
CA ILE A 47 2.35 11.30 -0.23
C ILE A 47 3.65 11.00 -0.99
N VAL A 48 4.45 10.11 -0.42
CA VAL A 48 5.76 9.69 -0.95
C VAL A 48 5.58 8.62 -2.04
N TRP A 49 4.54 7.80 -1.89
CA TRP A 49 4.22 6.73 -2.82
C TRP A 49 2.72 6.51 -2.88
N GLU A 50 2.19 6.25 -4.07
CA GLU A 50 0.78 5.93 -4.26
C GLU A 50 0.64 4.81 -5.26
N MET A 51 -0.18 3.83 -4.91
CA MET A 51 -0.51 2.72 -5.79
C MET A 51 -1.32 3.24 -6.98
N LYS A 52 -0.71 3.21 -8.17
CA LYS A 52 -1.42 3.46 -9.42
C LYS A 52 -2.30 2.26 -9.73
N LYS A 53 -3.62 2.41 -9.57
CA LYS A 53 -4.59 1.36 -9.89
C LYS A 53 -4.40 0.91 -11.34
N GLU A 54 -4.12 -0.37 -11.53
CA GLU A 54 -4.02 -0.90 -12.88
C GLU A 54 -5.41 -0.98 -13.50
N ASN A 55 -5.49 -0.45 -14.72
CA ASN A 55 -6.71 -0.38 -15.51
C ASN A 55 -6.55 -1.05 -16.88
N SER A 56 -5.59 -1.97 -16.99
CA SER A 56 -5.40 -2.81 -18.16
C SER A 56 -6.66 -3.65 -18.43
N PHE A 57 -6.84 -4.07 -19.68
CA PHE A 57 -7.94 -4.96 -20.03
C PHE A 57 -7.88 -6.27 -19.23
N ALA A 58 -6.67 -6.80 -19.01
CA ALA A 58 -6.45 -8.01 -18.21
C ALA A 58 -6.98 -7.87 -16.77
N THR A 59 -6.60 -6.79 -16.06
CA THR A 59 -7.05 -6.57 -14.67
C THR A 59 -8.56 -6.32 -14.57
N LYS A 60 -9.16 -5.63 -15.54
CA LYS A 60 -10.63 -5.49 -15.63
C LYS A 60 -11.33 -6.82 -15.87
N SER A 61 -10.79 -7.63 -16.77
CA SER A 61 -11.30 -8.99 -17.05
C SER A 61 -11.20 -9.88 -15.82
N LEU A 62 -10.05 -9.84 -15.12
CA LEU A 62 -9.82 -10.60 -13.89
C LEU A 62 -10.82 -10.23 -12.79
N ARG A 63 -11.10 -8.92 -12.60
CA ARG A 63 -12.15 -8.44 -11.68
C ARG A 63 -13.53 -8.97 -12.08
N PHE A 64 -13.89 -8.89 -13.36
CA PHE A 64 -15.16 -9.41 -13.85
C PHE A 64 -15.29 -10.91 -13.56
N TRP A 65 -14.27 -11.71 -13.89
CA TRP A 65 -14.26 -13.15 -13.63
C TRP A 65 -14.30 -13.48 -12.14
N PHE A 66 -13.61 -12.70 -11.29
CA PHE A 66 -13.64 -12.84 -9.84
C PHE A 66 -15.06 -12.72 -9.26
N TYR A 67 -15.84 -11.75 -9.74
CA TYR A 67 -17.23 -11.57 -9.29
C TYR A 67 -18.18 -12.56 -9.96
N ALA A 68 -18.03 -12.77 -11.27
CA ALA A 68 -18.91 -13.66 -12.04
C ALA A 68 -18.80 -15.11 -11.54
N SER A 69 -17.59 -15.62 -11.29
CA SER A 69 -17.40 -16.99 -10.78
C SER A 69 -18.06 -17.20 -9.42
N ARG A 70 -17.92 -16.23 -8.50
CA ARG A 70 -18.57 -16.27 -7.18
C ARG A 70 -20.08 -16.20 -7.29
N PHE A 71 -20.61 -15.32 -8.15
CA PHE A 71 -22.04 -15.21 -8.36
C PHE A 71 -22.63 -16.49 -8.94
N LEU A 72 -21.98 -17.09 -9.94
CA LEU A 72 -22.37 -18.37 -10.53
C LEU A 72 -22.32 -19.50 -9.51
N LEU A 73 -21.25 -19.57 -8.71
CA LEU A 73 -21.11 -20.57 -7.66
C LEU A 73 -22.21 -20.40 -6.59
N ILE A 74 -22.44 -19.18 -6.10
CA ILE A 74 -23.51 -18.91 -5.14
C ILE A 74 -24.87 -19.30 -5.71
N SER A 75 -25.16 -18.93 -6.96
CA SER A 75 -26.41 -19.30 -7.63
C SER A 75 -26.56 -20.81 -7.75
N PHE A 76 -25.48 -21.53 -8.08
CA PHE A 76 -25.48 -22.99 -8.14
C PHE A 76 -25.74 -23.63 -6.77
N LEU A 77 -25.08 -23.14 -5.71
CA LEU A 77 -25.29 -23.62 -4.34
C LEU A 77 -26.72 -23.37 -3.86
N ILE A 78 -27.29 -22.20 -4.17
CA ILE A 78 -28.69 -21.89 -3.86
C ILE A 78 -29.63 -22.86 -4.57
N SER A 79 -29.42 -23.13 -5.87
CA SER A 79 -30.24 -24.09 -6.62
C SER A 79 -30.21 -25.50 -6.00
N LEU A 80 -29.04 -25.95 -5.49
CA LEU A 80 -28.92 -27.23 -4.80
C LEU A 80 -29.75 -27.29 -3.50
N MET A 81 -29.94 -26.16 -2.82
CA MET A 81 -30.74 -26.11 -1.58
C MET A 81 -32.23 -26.35 -1.83
N PHE A 82 -32.74 -26.05 -3.03
CA PHE A 82 -34.14 -26.25 -3.40
C PHE A 82 -34.45 -27.65 -3.95
N TYR A 83 -33.47 -28.54 -4.03
CA TYR A 83 -33.69 -29.92 -4.45
C TYR A 83 -34.39 -30.73 -3.34
N PRO A 84 -35.46 -31.50 -3.64
CA PRO A 84 -36.31 -32.11 -2.62
C PRO A 84 -35.55 -33.15 -1.80
N THR A 85 -35.46 -32.95 -0.47
CA THR A 85 -34.83 -33.91 0.45
C THR A 85 -35.43 -33.85 1.87
N ASN A 86 -35.34 -34.97 2.60
CA ASN A 86 -35.94 -35.22 3.93
C ASN A 86 -35.36 -34.37 5.07
N VAL A 87 -35.89 -34.46 6.29
CA VAL A 87 -35.47 -33.78 7.56
C VAL A 87 -33.96 -33.58 7.84
N LYS A 88 -33.05 -34.32 7.21
CA LYS A 88 -31.60 -34.02 7.19
C LYS A 88 -31.26 -32.72 6.41
N GLN A 89 -32.23 -32.16 5.70
CA GLN A 89 -32.12 -30.98 4.83
C GLN A 89 -31.74 -29.71 5.59
N LEU A 90 -32.12 -29.55 6.86
CA LEU A 90 -31.75 -28.37 7.64
C LEU A 90 -30.23 -28.26 7.83
N PHE A 91 -29.55 -29.37 8.12
CA PHE A 91 -28.08 -29.39 8.24
C PHE A 91 -27.41 -29.11 6.89
N VAL A 92 -27.96 -29.63 5.80
CA VAL A 92 -27.47 -29.40 4.43
C VAL A 92 -27.63 -27.92 4.05
N ILE A 93 -28.78 -27.32 4.35
CA ILE A 93 -29.06 -25.90 4.15
C ILE A 93 -28.08 -25.04 4.95
N ILE A 94 -27.88 -25.32 6.25
CA ILE A 94 -26.94 -24.58 7.11
C ILE A 94 -25.52 -24.69 6.55
N PHE A 95 -25.11 -25.88 6.12
CA PHE A 95 -23.80 -26.10 5.50
C PHE A 95 -23.64 -25.27 4.22
N PHE A 96 -24.62 -25.28 3.32
CA PHE A 96 -24.55 -24.47 2.09
C PHE A 96 -24.56 -22.97 2.36
N LEU A 97 -25.37 -22.50 3.33
CA LEU A 97 -25.33 -21.11 3.78
C LEU A 97 -23.95 -20.71 4.32
N PHE A 98 -23.31 -21.60 5.07
CA PHE A 98 -21.95 -21.38 5.55
C PHE A 98 -20.95 -21.28 4.38
N VAL A 99 -21.04 -22.17 3.39
CA VAL A 99 -20.18 -22.09 2.19
C VAL A 99 -20.44 -20.80 1.40
N ILE A 100 -21.70 -20.43 1.19
CA ILE A 100 -22.08 -19.16 0.53
C ILE A 100 -21.48 -17.97 1.29
N PHE A 101 -21.56 -17.96 2.62
CA PHE A 101 -20.96 -16.91 3.44
C PHE A 101 -19.45 -16.82 3.21
N LEU A 102 -18.73 -17.95 3.20
CA LEU A 102 -17.29 -17.96 2.95
C LEU A 102 -16.93 -17.41 1.56
N VAL A 103 -17.67 -17.81 0.53
CA VAL A 103 -17.48 -17.34 -0.86
C VAL A 103 -17.80 -15.85 -0.99
N ALA A 104 -18.88 -15.39 -0.36
CA ALA A 104 -19.36 -14.01 -0.45
C ALA A 104 -18.50 -13.02 0.34
N LYS A 105 -17.84 -13.44 1.42
CA LYS A 105 -17.06 -12.55 2.32
C LYS A 105 -15.98 -11.73 1.62
N GLY A 106 -15.40 -12.23 0.52
CA GLY A 106 -14.39 -11.51 -0.25
C GLY A 106 -14.94 -10.33 -1.07
N ILE A 107 -16.19 -10.42 -1.52
CA ILE A 107 -16.83 -9.41 -2.37
C ILE A 107 -16.86 -8.02 -1.70
N PRO A 108 -17.38 -7.84 -0.46
CA PRO A 108 -17.41 -6.52 0.17
C PRO A 108 -16.01 -5.98 0.43
N VAL A 109 -14.99 -6.83 0.67
CA VAL A 109 -13.62 -6.38 0.90
C VAL A 109 -13.00 -5.79 -0.38
N SER A 110 -13.15 -6.48 -1.52
CA SER A 110 -12.68 -5.98 -2.82
C SER A 110 -13.42 -4.70 -3.24
N ILE A 111 -14.75 -4.67 -3.17
CA ILE A 111 -15.54 -3.49 -3.55
C ILE A 111 -15.20 -2.28 -2.68
N ASN A 112 -14.91 -2.50 -1.40
CA ASN A 112 -14.63 -1.41 -0.47
C ASN A 112 -13.22 -0.82 -0.63
N PHE A 113 -12.30 -1.47 -1.34
CA PHE A 113 -10.94 -0.97 -1.53
C PHE A 113 -10.90 0.15 -2.58
N LYS A 114 -10.43 1.34 -2.18
CA LYS A 114 -10.36 2.53 -3.04
C LYS A 114 -8.95 2.77 -3.58
N SER A 115 -7.98 2.92 -2.69
CA SER A 115 -6.57 3.19 -3.05
C SER A 115 -5.64 2.84 -1.90
N LEU A 116 -4.34 2.80 -2.19
CA LEU A 116 -3.27 2.54 -1.24
C LEU A 116 -2.17 3.58 -1.44
N TYR A 117 -1.69 4.22 -0.36
CA TYR A 117 -0.58 5.17 -0.45
C TYR A 117 0.26 5.19 0.83
N LEU A 118 1.49 5.69 0.72
CA LEU A 118 2.39 5.93 1.84
C LEU A 118 2.68 7.42 1.97
N THR A 119 2.84 7.82 3.22
CA THR A 119 3.46 9.07 3.64
C THR A 119 4.81 8.76 4.27
N ASN A 120 5.50 9.77 4.81
CA ASN A 120 6.76 9.57 5.53
C ASN A 120 6.64 8.70 6.80
N GLU A 121 5.44 8.59 7.39
CA GLU A 121 5.24 7.98 8.71
C GLU A 121 4.23 6.84 8.74
N LYS A 122 3.30 6.80 7.77
CA LYS A 122 2.18 5.85 7.76
C LYS A 122 1.84 5.39 6.34
N LEU A 123 1.37 4.14 6.25
CA LEU A 123 0.64 3.59 5.12
C LEU A 123 -0.85 3.77 5.34
N VAL A 124 -1.58 4.14 4.28
CA VAL A 124 -3.02 4.35 4.33
C VAL A 124 -3.72 3.52 3.25
N ILE A 125 -4.66 2.69 3.69
CA ILE A 125 -5.58 1.96 2.82
C ILE A 125 -6.90 2.72 2.82
N LYS A 126 -7.20 3.40 1.71
CA LYS A 126 -8.45 4.14 1.54
C LYS A 126 -9.60 3.21 1.23
N ARG A 127 -10.74 3.48 1.85
CA ARG A 127 -11.96 2.71 1.65
C ARG A 127 -13.08 3.58 1.09
N TYR A 128 -14.00 2.98 0.34
CA TYR A 128 -15.22 3.69 -0.10
C TYR A 128 -16.22 3.85 1.05
N LEU A 129 -16.25 2.85 1.94
CA LEU A 129 -17.12 2.71 3.10
C LEU A 129 -16.25 2.52 4.34
N ASN A 130 -16.72 3.07 5.46
CA ASN A 130 -16.00 3.13 6.73
C ASN A 130 -14.77 4.04 6.70
N LYS A 131 -14.12 4.19 7.86
CA LYS A 131 -12.90 4.99 8.03
C LYS A 131 -11.73 4.37 7.25
N ASP A 132 -10.74 5.16 6.86
CA ASP A 132 -9.52 4.60 6.26
C ASP A 132 -8.74 3.75 7.27
N ILE A 133 -7.96 2.78 6.78
CA ILE A 133 -7.04 2.01 7.63
C ILE A 133 -5.69 2.71 7.60
N ILE A 134 -5.16 3.03 8.77
CA ILE A 134 -3.89 3.73 8.94
C ILE A 134 -2.94 2.79 9.66
N LEU A 135 -1.79 2.54 9.06
CA LEU A 135 -0.76 1.65 9.57
C LEU A 135 0.57 2.42 9.71
N PRO A 136 1.07 2.65 10.93
CA PRO A 136 2.38 3.29 11.14
C PRO A 136 3.52 2.49 10.49
N LEU A 137 4.45 3.17 9.82
CA LEU A 137 5.60 2.47 9.22
C LEU A 137 6.48 1.86 10.31
N GLY A 138 6.91 0.62 10.09
CA GLY A 138 7.68 -0.14 11.07
C GLY A 138 6.85 -0.86 12.13
N SER A 139 5.52 -0.76 12.14
CA SER A 139 4.66 -1.54 13.04
C SER A 139 4.02 -2.78 12.40
N PHE A 140 4.26 -3.03 11.12
CA PHE A 140 3.63 -4.13 10.37
C PHE A 140 4.54 -4.64 9.27
N CYS A 141 4.18 -5.77 8.67
CA CYS A 141 4.80 -6.34 7.49
C CYS A 141 3.81 -6.60 6.37
N VAL A 142 4.33 -6.79 5.16
CA VAL A 142 3.54 -7.07 3.95
C VAL A 142 4.04 -8.35 3.29
N TYR A 143 3.12 -9.25 2.94
CA TYR A 143 3.44 -10.46 2.21
C TYR A 143 2.28 -10.93 1.32
N GLU A 144 2.59 -11.73 0.31
CA GLU A 144 1.58 -12.35 -0.54
C GLU A 144 1.10 -13.68 0.04
N GLN A 145 -0.21 -13.87 0.00
CA GLN A 145 -0.87 -15.11 0.38
C GLN A 145 -1.68 -15.62 -0.80
N ASN A 146 -1.14 -16.66 -1.43
CA ASN A 146 -1.75 -17.29 -2.60
C ASN A 146 -2.35 -18.63 -2.17
N TYR A 147 -3.67 -18.76 -2.28
CA TYR A 147 -4.40 -19.98 -1.92
C TYR A 147 -4.73 -20.78 -3.18
N TYR A 148 -3.90 -21.80 -3.45
CA TYR A 148 -4.15 -22.75 -4.53
C TYR A 148 -5.00 -23.92 -4.04
N ILE A 149 -6.32 -23.73 -3.94
CA ILE A 149 -7.24 -24.86 -3.73
C ILE A 149 -7.82 -25.27 -5.08
N ALA A 150 -7.57 -26.52 -5.48
CA ALA A 150 -8.14 -27.18 -6.66
C ALA A 150 -8.02 -26.39 -7.98
N GLY A 151 -6.79 -26.07 -8.39
CA GLY A 151 -6.47 -25.61 -9.74
C GLY A 151 -7.34 -24.45 -10.25
N GLN A 152 -6.95 -23.21 -9.94
CA GLN A 152 -7.46 -21.97 -10.56
C GLN A 152 -8.91 -21.53 -10.26
N LEU A 153 -9.75 -22.35 -9.60
CA LEU A 153 -11.19 -22.02 -9.49
C LEU A 153 -11.53 -20.87 -8.53
N ILE A 154 -10.65 -20.53 -7.58
CA ILE A 154 -10.87 -19.41 -6.66
C ILE A 154 -9.65 -18.49 -6.70
N LEU A 155 -9.79 -17.38 -7.44
CA LEU A 155 -8.87 -16.24 -7.34
C LEU A 155 -9.03 -15.66 -5.94
N ASP A 156 -8.14 -16.04 -5.03
CA ASP A 156 -8.14 -15.62 -3.63
C ASP A 156 -6.75 -15.12 -3.18
N ASP A 157 -5.91 -14.77 -4.15
CA ASP A 157 -4.59 -14.19 -3.94
C ASP A 157 -4.71 -12.83 -3.28
N LYS A 158 -3.98 -12.66 -2.17
CA LYS A 158 -4.12 -11.53 -1.26
C LYS A 158 -2.75 -10.96 -0.92
N ILE A 159 -2.70 -9.63 -0.82
CA ILE A 159 -1.63 -8.92 -0.15
C ILE A 159 -2.08 -8.71 1.29
N ILE A 160 -1.35 -9.29 2.23
CA ILE A 160 -1.64 -9.23 3.67
C ILE A 160 -0.78 -8.16 4.32
N PHE A 161 -1.40 -7.34 5.17
CA PHE A 161 -0.78 -6.38 6.07
C PHE A 161 -0.98 -6.89 7.50
N LEU A 162 0.11 -7.28 8.15
CA LEU A 162 0.07 -7.97 9.44
C LEU A 162 0.92 -7.23 10.47
N ASP A 163 0.33 -6.96 11.63
CA ASP A 163 1.06 -6.50 12.82
C ASP A 163 2.07 -7.55 13.29
N PHE A 164 3.23 -7.13 13.79
CA PHE A 164 4.24 -8.05 14.31
C PHE A 164 3.76 -8.87 15.52
N MET A 165 2.81 -8.36 16.28
CA MET A 165 2.18 -9.09 17.40
C MET A 165 0.95 -9.90 16.97
N GLY A 166 0.53 -9.81 15.70
CA GLY A 166 -0.63 -10.52 15.17
C GLY A 166 -1.98 -10.01 15.69
N ASN A 167 -2.04 -8.77 16.20
CA ASN A 167 -3.28 -8.22 16.76
C ASN A 167 -4.30 -7.85 15.67
N TYR A 168 -3.80 -7.43 14.51
CA TYR A 168 -4.64 -7.09 13.37
C TYR A 168 -4.04 -7.62 12.07
N GLU A 169 -4.93 -8.06 11.20
CA GLU A 169 -4.63 -8.52 9.85
C GLU A 169 -5.58 -7.82 8.88
N TYR A 170 -5.02 -7.10 7.93
CA TYR A 170 -5.78 -6.52 6.82
C TYR A 170 -5.32 -7.14 5.53
N TYR A 171 -6.22 -7.25 4.56
CA TYR A 171 -5.85 -7.76 3.26
C TYR A 171 -6.53 -6.97 2.14
N VAL A 172 -5.84 -6.94 1.01
CA VAL A 172 -6.36 -6.47 -0.28
C VAL A 172 -6.15 -7.60 -1.27
N PHE A 173 -7.09 -7.81 -2.18
CA PHE A 173 -6.92 -8.82 -3.22
C PHE A 173 -5.85 -8.38 -4.23
N GLN A 174 -4.97 -9.29 -4.63
CA GLN A 174 -3.83 -8.97 -5.51
C GLN A 174 -4.27 -8.39 -6.86
N PHE A 175 -5.42 -8.83 -7.42
CA PHE A 175 -5.97 -8.28 -8.66
C PHE A 175 -6.45 -6.82 -8.58
N GLU A 176 -6.57 -6.25 -7.37
CA GLU A 176 -6.81 -4.81 -7.20
C GLU A 176 -5.52 -3.99 -7.37
N CYS A 177 -4.38 -4.65 -7.20
CA CYS A 177 -3.03 -4.11 -7.24
C CYS A 177 -2.30 -4.56 -8.51
N LYS A 178 -1.08 -4.04 -8.71
CA LYS A 178 -0.15 -4.60 -9.71
C LYS A 178 0.66 -5.72 -9.07
N ASP A 179 1.13 -6.66 -9.88
CA ASP A 179 1.88 -7.82 -9.42
C ASP A 179 3.12 -7.46 -8.59
N TYR A 180 3.78 -6.33 -8.91
CA TYR A 180 5.00 -5.89 -8.21
C TYR A 180 4.75 -5.03 -6.95
N VAL A 181 3.50 -4.76 -6.57
CA VAL A 181 3.19 -3.85 -5.44
C VAL A 181 3.71 -4.41 -4.12
N CYS A 182 3.61 -5.72 -3.89
CA CYS A 182 4.08 -6.32 -2.64
C CYS A 182 5.61 -6.15 -2.49
N ASP A 183 6.36 -6.41 -3.56
CA ASP A 183 7.81 -6.25 -3.59
C ASP A 183 8.23 -4.79 -3.42
N GLU A 184 7.53 -3.87 -4.09
CA GLU A 184 7.76 -2.44 -3.99
C GLU A 184 7.53 -1.94 -2.55
N LEU A 185 6.42 -2.35 -1.93
CA LEU A 185 6.13 -2.04 -0.53
C LEU A 185 7.18 -2.63 0.40
N ASN A 186 7.59 -3.88 0.19
CA ASN A 186 8.62 -4.51 1.00
C ASN A 186 9.95 -3.77 0.93
N ASN A 187 10.33 -3.26 -0.25
CA ASN A 187 11.54 -2.45 -0.40
C ASN A 187 11.45 -1.11 0.35
N ILE A 188 10.30 -0.43 0.27
CA ILE A 188 10.08 0.84 0.97
C ILE A 188 10.04 0.62 2.50
N LEU A 189 9.40 -0.45 2.96
CA LEU A 189 9.20 -0.75 4.38
C LEU A 189 10.46 -1.32 5.06
N LYS A 190 11.33 -2.00 4.31
CA LYS A 190 12.54 -2.65 4.81
C LYS A 190 13.34 -1.81 5.82
N PRO A 191 13.76 -0.55 5.54
CA PRO A 191 14.54 0.23 6.50
C PRO A 191 13.78 0.52 7.80
N TYR A 192 12.48 0.80 7.72
CA TYR A 192 11.64 1.06 8.90
C TYR A 192 11.49 -0.18 9.78
N ILE A 193 11.30 -1.34 9.15
CA ILE A 193 11.15 -2.61 9.83
C ILE A 193 12.47 -3.04 10.48
N ILE A 194 13.60 -2.92 9.77
CA ILE A 194 14.93 -3.19 10.35
C ILE A 194 15.16 -2.31 11.58
N ASN A 195 14.92 -1.00 11.46
CA ASN A 195 15.13 -0.08 12.58
C ASN A 195 14.23 -0.43 13.79
N TYR A 196 12.95 -0.72 13.54
CA TYR A 196 12.03 -1.19 14.57
C TYR A 196 12.59 -2.43 15.28
N PHE A 197 12.94 -3.48 14.52
CA PHE A 197 13.47 -4.70 15.10
C PHE A 197 14.79 -4.49 15.82
N LEU A 198 15.69 -3.60 15.39
CA LEU A 198 16.94 -3.29 16.09
C LEU A 198 16.75 -2.51 17.40
N SER A 199 15.63 -1.78 17.51
CA SER A 199 15.26 -1.03 18.72
C SER A 199 14.66 -1.93 19.81
N LEU A 200 14.15 -3.11 19.44
CA LEU A 200 13.50 -4.01 20.39
C LEU A 200 14.49 -4.65 21.37
N LYS A 201 14.02 -4.84 22.61
CA LYS A 201 14.68 -5.72 23.59
C LYS A 201 14.71 -7.16 23.09
N GLN A 202 15.70 -7.92 23.55
CA GLN A 202 15.88 -9.30 23.12
C GLN A 202 14.66 -10.19 23.43
N GLU A 203 14.01 -9.97 24.56
CA GLU A 203 12.78 -10.68 24.97
C GLU A 203 11.63 -10.47 23.97
N ASP A 204 11.35 -9.21 23.60
CA ASP A 204 10.29 -8.85 22.67
C ASP A 204 10.59 -9.35 21.26
N TYR A 205 11.86 -9.26 20.85
CA TYR A 205 12.33 -9.80 19.58
C TYR A 205 12.04 -11.31 19.47
N LEU A 206 12.45 -12.07 20.48
CA LEU A 206 12.24 -13.52 20.50
C LEU A 206 10.75 -13.88 20.56
N LYS A 207 9.94 -13.09 21.28
CA LYS A 207 8.49 -13.28 21.31
C LYS A 207 7.87 -13.14 19.91
N ILE A 208 8.20 -12.06 19.19
CA ILE A 208 7.74 -11.84 17.81
C ILE A 208 8.28 -12.93 16.88
N LYS A 209 9.56 -13.31 17.02
CA LYS A 209 10.18 -14.37 16.21
C LYS A 209 9.48 -15.72 16.44
N ASN A 210 9.12 -16.05 17.66
CA ASN A 210 8.38 -17.28 17.96
C ASN A 210 6.93 -17.22 17.41
N LEU A 211 6.28 -16.06 17.47
CA LEU A 211 4.98 -15.83 16.82
C LEU A 211 5.08 -15.94 15.29
N SER A 212 6.21 -15.55 14.70
CA SER A 212 6.47 -15.65 13.25
C SER A 212 6.58 -17.08 12.72
N GLY A 213 6.69 -18.09 13.59
CA GLY A 213 6.53 -19.49 13.19
C GLY A 213 5.05 -19.89 13.00
N LYS A 214 4.14 -19.20 13.70
CA LYS A 214 2.69 -19.43 13.64
C LYS A 214 2.00 -18.58 12.57
N TYR A 215 2.47 -17.35 12.40
CA TYR A 215 2.03 -16.42 11.36
C TYR A 215 3.09 -16.35 10.28
N ALA A 216 2.72 -16.20 9.01
CA ALA A 216 3.66 -16.22 7.88
C ALA A 216 4.67 -15.04 7.83
N ILE A 217 4.94 -14.38 8.95
CA ILE A 217 5.94 -13.32 9.15
C ILE A 217 7.36 -13.82 8.78
N THR A 218 7.65 -15.11 8.96
CA THR A 218 8.89 -15.74 8.46
C THR A 218 9.05 -15.70 6.93
N LYS A 219 7.98 -15.43 6.17
CA LYS A 219 8.06 -15.27 4.70
C LYS A 219 8.68 -13.95 4.27
N ILE A 220 8.90 -13.02 5.19
CA ILE A 220 9.56 -11.75 4.88
C ILE A 220 11.05 -12.05 4.59
N SER A 221 11.51 -11.67 3.40
CA SER A 221 12.81 -12.09 2.86
C SER A 221 14.02 -11.61 3.67
N TYR A 222 13.89 -10.51 4.41
CA TYR A 222 14.99 -9.84 5.13
C TYR A 222 15.06 -10.14 6.64
N PHE A 223 14.32 -11.12 7.16
CA PHE A 223 14.43 -11.52 8.58
C PHE A 223 15.83 -12.05 8.95
N LYS A 224 16.49 -12.75 8.03
CA LYS A 224 17.88 -13.22 8.21
C LYS A 224 18.88 -12.08 8.37
N GLU A 225 18.66 -10.98 7.66
CA GLU A 225 19.48 -9.77 7.76
C GLU A 225 19.32 -9.12 9.12
N ILE A 226 18.08 -9.08 9.65
CA ILE A 226 17.79 -8.57 11.00
C ILE A 226 18.50 -9.41 12.07
N ASP A 227 18.46 -10.74 11.97
CA ASP A 227 19.17 -11.64 12.89
C ASP A 227 20.67 -11.31 12.93
N LYS A 228 21.31 -11.18 11.76
CA LYS A 228 22.74 -10.85 11.64
C LYS A 228 23.08 -9.49 12.26
N LEU A 229 22.29 -8.45 11.96
CA LEU A 229 22.52 -7.10 12.49
C LEU A 229 22.36 -7.04 14.02
N ARG A 230 21.44 -7.84 14.60
CA ARG A 230 21.27 -7.92 16.06
C ARG A 230 22.43 -8.65 16.74
N GLU A 231 22.98 -9.69 16.12
CA GLU A 231 24.17 -10.39 16.62
C GLU A 231 25.39 -9.48 16.60
N GLU A 232 25.62 -8.75 15.50
CA GLU A 232 26.71 -7.77 15.40
C GLU A 232 26.60 -6.68 16.46
N LYS A 233 25.40 -6.14 16.70
CA LYS A 233 25.15 -5.16 17.75
C LYS A 233 25.49 -5.72 19.14
N ARG A 234 25.08 -6.95 19.44
CA ARG A 234 25.35 -7.61 20.73
C ARG A 234 26.84 -7.92 20.95
N ASN A 235 27.59 -8.18 19.87
CA ASN A 235 29.02 -8.45 19.97
C ASN A 235 29.87 -7.17 20.13
N ASN A 236 29.30 -6.01 19.80
CA ASN A 236 29.94 -4.70 19.91
C ASN A 236 29.56 -3.93 21.20
N ASP A 237 28.54 -4.39 21.93
CA ASP A 237 28.10 -3.90 23.24
C ASP A 237 28.78 -4.68 24.38
#